data_AF-A0A1F6DDN9-F1
#
_entry.id   AF-A0A1F6DDN9-F1
#
_cell.length_a   1.000
_cell.length_b   1.000
_cell.length_c   1.000
_cell.angle_alpha   90.00
_cell.angle_beta   90.00
_cell.angle_gamma   90.00
#
_symmetry.space_group_name_H-M   'P 1'
#
loop_
_entity.id
_entity.type
_entity.pdbx_description
1 polymer ?
#
loop_
_entity_poly.entity_id
_entity_poly.type
_entity_poly.pdbx_seq_one_letter_code
_entity_poly.pdbx_strand_id
1 'polypeptide(L)'
;MISKAVIQNLAKLARLEVSGKELATLEKEIPDILKFVETIQSVSEKPTALSTTLINVMRADDPPAGGPHEGGIYTEALLKAAPTRVGDSIAVKQVIKRSW
;
A
#
# COMPACT_ATOMS: atom_id res chain seq x y z
N MET A 1 -11.09 14.36 19.67
CA MET A 1 -10.85 13.09 20.40
C MET A 1 -11.04 11.97 19.41
N ILE A 2 -10.02 11.15 19.16
CA ILE A 2 -10.13 10.02 18.23
C ILE A 2 -10.79 8.86 18.97
N SER A 3 -11.85 8.30 18.39
CA SER A 3 -12.53 7.15 18.98
C SER A 3 -11.88 5.84 18.55
N LYS A 4 -12.05 4.81 19.38
CA LYS A 4 -11.69 3.43 19.07
C LYS A 4 -12.13 2.95 17.67
N ALA A 5 -13.33 3.36 17.24
CA ALA A 5 -13.89 3.01 15.94
C ALA A 5 -13.09 3.61 14.78
N VAL A 6 -12.55 4.83 14.93
CA VAL A 6 -11.71 5.48 13.91
C VAL A 6 -10.40 4.71 13.73
N ILE A 7 -9.79 4.25 14.83
CA ILE A 7 -8.54 3.47 14.80
C ILE A 7 -8.77 2.11 14.16
N GLN A 8 -9.90 1.45 14.45
CA GLN A 8 -10.29 0.22 13.78
C GLN A 8 -10.48 0.40 12.28
N ASN A 9 -11.09 1.50 11.86
CA ASN A 9 -11.28 1.79 10.45
C ASN A 9 -9.95 2.08 9.76
N LEU A 10 -9.04 2.81 10.41
CA LEU A 10 -7.68 3.05 9.91
C LEU A 10 -6.92 1.73 9.72
N ALA A 11 -6.96 0.85 10.73
CA ALA A 11 -6.33 -0.47 10.66
C ALA A 11 -6.89 -1.32 9.50
N LYS A 12 -8.21 -1.31 9.29
CA LYS A 12 -8.85 -2.00 8.15
C LYS A 12 -8.40 -1.45 6.80
N LEU A 13 -8.29 -0.12 6.67
CA LEU A 13 -7.79 0.53 5.45
C LEU A 13 -6.34 0.10 5.17
N ALA A 14 -5.52 0.03 6.22
CA ALA A 14 -4.12 -0.42 6.13
C ALA A 14 -3.94 -1.95 6.03
N ARG A 15 -5.03 -2.74 6.05
CA ARG A 15 -5.01 -4.21 6.06
C ARG A 15 -4.23 -4.80 7.25
N LEU A 16 -4.27 -4.12 8.39
CA LEU A 16 -3.64 -4.58 9.64
C LEU A 16 -4.69 -5.23 10.56
N GLU A 17 -4.37 -6.43 11.03
CA GLU A 17 -5.08 -7.04 12.16
C GLU A 17 -4.51 -6.47 13.46
N VAL A 18 -5.37 -5.91 14.31
CA VAL A 18 -4.97 -5.24 15.55
C VAL A 18 -5.74 -5.87 16.70
N SER A 19 -5.01 -6.44 17.66
CA SER A 19 -5.59 -7.04 18.85
C SER A 19 -6.20 -5.98 19.77
N GLY A 20 -7.11 -6.37 20.66
CA GLY A 20 -7.75 -5.44 21.60
C GLY A 20 -6.75 -4.71 22.54
N LYS A 21 -5.60 -5.34 22.84
CA LYS A 21 -4.54 -4.73 23.65
C LYS A 21 -3.80 -3.64 22.88
N GLU A 22 -3.37 -3.93 21.65
CA GLU A 22 -2.70 -2.96 20.77
C GLU A 22 -3.61 -1.78 20.46
N LEU A 23 -4.92 -2.03 20.32
CA LEU A 23 -5.90 -1.00 20.07
C LEU A 23 -6.00 0.02 21.21
N ALA A 24 -5.92 -0.45 22.46
CA ALA A 24 -5.90 0.43 23.64
C ALA A 24 -4.61 1.25 23.73
N THR A 25 -3.49 0.72 23.24
CA THR A 25 -2.22 1.46 23.13
C THR A 25 -2.31 2.53 22.05
N LEU A 26 -2.78 2.16 20.85
CA LEU A 26 -2.95 3.08 19.71
C LEU A 26 -3.95 4.20 20.01
N GLU A 27 -4.97 3.94 20.83
CA GLU A 27 -5.92 4.95 21.30
C GLU A 27 -5.28 6.07 22.12
N LYS A 28 -4.13 5.79 22.75
CA LYS A 28 -3.34 6.79 23.48
C LYS A 28 -2.30 7.44 22.59
N GLU A 29 -1.58 6.64 21.81
CA GLU A 29 -0.43 7.10 21.02
C GLU A 29 -0.82 7.94 19.80
N ILE A 30 -1.88 7.56 19.07
CA ILE A 30 -2.29 8.29 17.85
C ILE A 30 -2.66 9.75 18.15
N PRO A 31 -3.43 10.07 19.20
CA PRO A 31 -3.65 11.46 19.60
C PRO A 31 -2.37 12.25 19.90
N ASP A 32 -1.37 11.62 20.52
CA ASP A 32 -0.12 12.30 20.86
C ASP A 32 0.76 12.56 19.62
N ILE A 33 0.77 11.63 18.66
CA ILE A 33 1.39 11.83 17.34
C ILE A 33 0.71 12.98 16.61
N LEU A 34 -0.62 13.06 16.64
CA LEU A 34 -1.34 14.15 15.97
C LEU A 34 -1.06 15.51 16.60
N LYS A 35 -1.00 15.61 17.93
CA LYS A 35 -0.57 16.85 18.62
C LYS A 35 0.82 17.27 18.20
N PHE A 36 1.74 16.31 18.03
CA PHE A 36 3.08 16.62 17.53
C PHE A 36 3.03 17.16 16.10
N VAL A 37 2.25 16.54 15.20
CA VAL A 37 2.10 17.01 13.81
C VAL A 37 1.37 18.35 13.72
N GLU A 38 0.45 18.66 14.63
CA GLU A 38 -0.23 19.96 14.72
C GLU A 38 0.76 21.12 14.90
N THR A 39 1.95 20.89 15.45
CA THR A 39 3.00 21.93 15.53
C THR A 39 3.39 22.48 14.16
N ILE A 40 3.31 21.65 13.10
CA ILE A 40 3.61 22.03 11.72
C ILE A 40 2.56 23.00 11.17
N GLN A 41 1.31 22.97 11.66
CA GLN A 41 0.26 23.91 11.22
C GLN A 41 0.56 25.36 11.61
N SER A 42 1.43 25.57 12.60
CA SER A 42 1.88 26.92 12.98
C SER A 42 2.79 27.56 11.94
N VAL A 43 3.31 26.78 11.00
CA VAL A 43 4.17 27.25 9.92
C VAL A 43 3.29 27.53 8.69
N SER A 44 3.10 28.81 8.38
CA SER A 44 2.39 29.25 7.18
C SER A 44 3.33 29.26 5.99
N GLU A 45 3.64 28.07 5.46
CA GLU A 45 4.37 27.92 4.21
C GLU A 45 3.46 27.36 3.12
N LYS A 46 3.56 27.92 1.91
CA LYS A 46 2.90 27.36 0.74
C LYS A 46 3.55 26.00 0.45
N PRO A 47 2.76 24.97 0.08
CA PRO A 47 3.35 23.70 -0.32
C PRO A 47 4.33 23.96 -1.46
N THR A 48 5.61 23.74 -1.19
CA THR A 48 6.64 23.75 -2.22
C THR A 48 6.40 22.51 -3.07
N ALA A 49 5.68 22.67 -4.18
CA ALA A 49 5.68 21.66 -5.21
C ALA A 49 7.15 21.42 -5.57
N LEU A 50 7.61 20.17 -5.47
CA LEU A 50 8.89 19.77 -6.02
C LEU A 50 8.83 20.12 -7.51
N SER A 51 9.41 21.27 -7.86
CA SER A 51 9.57 21.72 -9.23
C SER A 51 10.65 20.85 -9.86
N THR A 52 10.30 19.59 -10.15
CA THR A 52 11.06 18.85 -11.14
C THR A 52 10.83 19.58 -12.45
N THR A 53 11.89 20.11 -13.06
CA THR A 53 11.86 20.76 -14.39
C THR A 53 11.27 19.86 -15.47
N LEU A 54 11.13 18.57 -15.17
CA LEU A 54 10.51 17.54 -15.99
C LEU A 54 8.99 17.74 -16.06
N ILE A 55 8.50 17.97 -17.27
CA ILE A 55 7.08 18.07 -17.58
C ILE A 55 6.77 16.96 -18.59
N ASN A 56 5.69 16.22 -18.37
CA ASN A 56 5.18 15.21 -19.32
C ASN A 56 6.25 14.23 -19.80
N VAL A 57 6.97 13.61 -18.87
CA VAL A 57 7.91 12.53 -19.20
C VAL A 57 7.12 11.31 -19.64
N MET A 58 6.98 11.15 -20.94
CA MET A 58 6.26 10.03 -21.56
C MET A 58 7.23 8.92 -21.95
N ARG A 59 6.75 7.68 -21.85
CA ARG A 59 7.38 6.51 -22.47
C ARG A 59 6.79 6.35 -23.88
N ALA A 60 7.63 6.10 -24.89
CA ALA A 60 7.16 5.73 -26.22
C ALA A 60 6.33 4.43 -26.16
N ASP A 61 5.31 4.31 -27.01
CA ASP A 61 4.50 3.09 -27.12
C ASP A 61 5.16 2.03 -28.02
N ASP A 62 6.47 2.10 -28.17
CA ASP A 62 7.24 1.12 -28.91
C ASP A 62 7.65 -0.03 -27.97
N PRO A 63 7.74 -1.27 -28.50
CA PRO A 63 8.35 -2.35 -27.75
C PRO A 63 9.79 -1.95 -27.35
N PRO A 64 10.27 -2.38 -26.17
CA PRO A 64 11.64 -2.09 -25.75
C PRO A 64 12.65 -2.64 -26.77
N ALA A 65 13.86 -2.08 -26.83
CA ALA A 65 14.93 -2.60 -27.68
C ALA A 65 15.24 -4.06 -27.29
N GLY A 66 14.71 -5.01 -28.07
CA GLY A 66 14.71 -6.45 -27.75
C GLY A 66 13.33 -7.12 -27.78
N GLY A 67 12.24 -6.36 -27.95
CA GLY A 67 10.87 -6.90 -27.92
C GLY A 67 10.39 -7.22 -26.51
N PRO A 68 9.09 -7.55 -26.34
CA PRO A 68 8.62 -8.13 -25.08
C PRO A 68 9.38 -9.43 -24.78
N HIS A 69 9.61 -9.69 -23.50
CA HIS A 69 10.16 -10.97 -23.07
C HIS A 69 9.28 -12.12 -23.57
N GLU A 70 9.92 -13.23 -23.96
CA GLU A 70 9.21 -14.46 -24.31
C GLU A 70 8.32 -14.88 -23.13
N GLY A 71 7.08 -15.25 -23.43
CA GLY A 71 6.14 -15.72 -22.41
C GLY A 71 6.71 -16.90 -21.64
N GLY A 72 6.64 -16.85 -20.31
CA GLY A 72 7.13 -17.95 -19.48
C GLY A 72 8.60 -17.86 -19.04
N ILE A 73 9.41 -16.99 -19.66
CA ILE A 73 10.87 -16.95 -19.41
C ILE A 73 11.24 -16.72 -17.93
N TYR A 74 10.39 -16.01 -17.18
CA TYR A 74 10.58 -15.74 -15.75
C TYR A 74 9.56 -16.40 -14.83
N THR A 75 8.65 -17.23 -15.36
CA THR A 75 7.53 -17.78 -14.57
C THR A 75 8.03 -18.56 -13.36
N GLU A 76 8.96 -19.50 -13.53
CA GLU A 76 9.49 -20.29 -12.40
C GLU A 76 10.27 -19.43 -11.40
N ALA A 77 11.03 -18.44 -11.88
CA ALA A 77 11.77 -17.52 -11.00
C ALA A 77 10.83 -16.69 -10.13
N LEU A 78 9.74 -16.18 -10.70
CA LEU A 78 8.71 -15.43 -9.99
C LEU A 78 7.91 -16.32 -9.03
N LEU A 79 7.51 -17.51 -9.46
CA LEU A 79 6.74 -18.44 -8.63
C LEU A 79 7.54 -19.02 -7.46
N LYS A 80 8.87 -19.13 -7.58
CA LYS A 80 9.74 -19.53 -6.47
C LYS A 80 9.73 -18.52 -5.32
N ALA A 81 9.45 -17.24 -5.60
CA ALA A 81 9.31 -16.20 -4.59
C ALA A 81 7.90 -16.17 -3.95
N ALA A 82 6.93 -16.89 -4.51
CA ALA A 82 5.57 -16.93 -3.99
C ALA A 82 5.49 -17.82 -2.74
N PRO A 83 4.78 -17.40 -1.66
CA PRO A 83 4.62 -18.22 -0.47
C PRO A 83 3.95 -19.58 -0.72
N THR A 84 3.03 -19.66 -1.69
CA THR A 84 2.33 -20.88 -2.07
C THR A 84 1.90 -20.79 -3.53
N ARG A 85 1.93 -21.91 -4.26
CA ARG A 85 1.50 -22.00 -5.68
C ARG A 85 0.69 -23.25 -5.97
N VAL A 86 -0.13 -23.19 -7.01
CA VAL A 86 -0.80 -24.35 -7.64
C VAL A 86 -0.54 -24.25 -9.13
N GLY A 87 0.24 -25.18 -9.69
CA GLY A 87 0.73 -25.08 -11.07
C GLY A 87 1.49 -23.77 -11.30
N ASP A 88 1.07 -23.04 -12.33
CA ASP A 88 1.66 -21.76 -12.74
C ASP A 88 0.96 -20.53 -12.13
N SER A 89 0.29 -20.71 -10.99
CA SER A 89 -0.50 -19.65 -10.34
C SER A 89 -0.18 -19.53 -8.84
N ILE A 90 -0.22 -18.29 -8.33
CA ILE A 90 -0.07 -18.00 -6.90
C ILE A 90 -1.36 -18.45 -6.19
N ALA A 91 -1.19 -19.26 -5.15
CA ALA A 91 -2.32 -19.79 -4.39
C ALA A 91 -2.74 -18.82 -3.28
N VAL A 92 -4.02 -18.46 -3.26
CA VAL A 92 -4.63 -17.64 -2.22
C VAL A 92 -5.93 -18.26 -1.73
N LYS A 93 -6.36 -17.90 -0.51
CA LYS A 93 -7.71 -18.24 -0.04
C LYS A 93 -8.73 -17.55 -0.94
N GLN A 94 -9.79 -18.27 -1.31
CA GLN A 94 -10.85 -17.74 -2.16
C GLN A 94 -11.47 -16.48 -1.52
N VAL A 95 -11.46 -15.37 -2.28
CA VAL A 95 -11.86 -14.04 -1.78
C VAL A 95 -13.37 -13.80 -1.93
N ILE A 96 -13.99 -14.35 -2.99
CA ILE A 96 -15.42 -14.20 -3.26
C ILE A 96 -16.01 -15.57 -3.60
N LYS A 97 -17.03 -15.97 -2.85
CA LYS A 97 -17.85 -17.16 -3.16
C LYS A 97 -19.13 -16.70 -3.82
N ARG A 98 -19.31 -17.03 -5.10
CA ARG A 98 -20.55 -16.72 -5.83
C ARG A 98 -21.58 -17.79 -5.48
N SER A 99 -22.53 -17.44 -4.63
CA SER A 99 -23.75 -18.22 -4.38
C SER A 99 -24.74 -17.91 -5.50
N TRP A 100 -25.04 -18.90 -6.32
CA TRP A 100 -26.16 -18.86 -7.26
C TRP A 100 -27.44 -19.31 -6.55
#